data_AF-A0A9E3YFK9-F1
#
_entry.id   AF-A0A9E3YFK9-F1
#
_cell.length_a   1.000
_cell.length_b   1.000
_cell.length_c   1.000
_cell.angle_alpha   90.00
_cell.angle_beta   90.00
_cell.angle_gamma   90.00
#
_symmetry.space_group_name_H-M   'P 1'
#
loop_
_entity.id
_entity.type
_entity.pdbx_description
1 polymer ?
#
loop_
_entity_poly.entity_id
_entity_poly.type
_entity_poly.pdbx_seq_one_letter_code
_entity_poly.pdbx_strand_id
1 'polypeptide(L)'
;MASIESLRALMATHRERGLQAGSQLYVSVGGEPLVDMADGYLIQDHPLGTDHVLRLYEAGMPLTTVLVAQAVERGKIGLDDLIAQHLPQWGNGKEACTVRHVLTHMGGFAGAELGDRDLDGPEALAQICQHRAEHPPGVAAAFHSSPGWKVLQAVLESAERKPIEKLLHRNVLKPAGLVGQIALGLGPRDIERLSGKISPVHWRGYTAGGVEHRRDSIHNTTWHMAKVDPGISAWGSARALGRLYEALTGPDHRIVSETTAELFHAVHR
;
A
#
# COMPACT_ATOMS: atom_id res chain seq x y z
N MET A 1 21.02 -8.53 -20.97
CA MET A 1 19.74 -7.83 -20.71
C MET A 1 18.63 -8.63 -21.37
N ALA A 2 17.53 -8.90 -20.67
CA ALA A 2 16.34 -9.46 -21.33
C ALA A 2 15.80 -8.42 -22.33
N SER A 3 15.43 -8.83 -23.54
CA SER A 3 14.78 -7.93 -24.49
C SER A 3 13.32 -7.70 -24.08
N ILE A 4 12.69 -6.63 -24.56
CA ILE A 4 11.25 -6.39 -24.39
C ILE A 4 10.42 -7.60 -24.87
N GLU A 5 10.90 -8.26 -25.93
CA GLU A 5 10.29 -9.48 -26.46
C GLU A 5 10.39 -10.67 -25.49
N SER A 6 11.54 -10.85 -24.82
CA SER A 6 11.68 -11.86 -23.76
C SER A 6 10.72 -11.61 -22.59
N LEU A 7 10.48 -10.34 -22.22
CA LEU A 7 9.51 -9.99 -21.17
C LEU A 7 8.07 -10.35 -21.59
N ARG A 8 7.68 -10.04 -22.84
CA ARG A 8 6.36 -10.43 -23.38
C ARG A 8 6.19 -11.95 -23.39
N ALA A 9 7.21 -12.68 -23.84
CA ALA A 9 7.19 -14.14 -23.87
C ALA A 9 7.05 -14.75 -22.47
N LEU A 10 7.71 -14.17 -21.46
CA LEU A 10 7.58 -14.61 -20.07
C LEU A 10 6.16 -14.38 -19.52
N MET A 11 5.58 -13.19 -19.75
CA MET A 11 4.21 -12.89 -19.33
C MET A 11 3.20 -13.85 -19.99
N ALA A 12 3.34 -14.10 -21.29
CA ALA A 12 2.52 -15.07 -22.02
C ALA A 12 2.67 -16.49 -21.46
N THR A 13 3.90 -16.92 -21.17
CA THR A 13 4.18 -18.23 -20.56
C THR A 13 3.49 -18.38 -19.20
N HIS A 14 3.50 -17.35 -18.36
CA HIS A 14 2.81 -17.38 -17.07
C HIS A 14 1.29 -17.51 -17.23
N ARG A 15 0.70 -16.80 -18.20
CA ARG A 15 -0.73 -16.92 -18.53
C ARG A 15 -1.07 -18.32 -19.04
N GLU A 16 -0.32 -18.84 -20.01
CA GLU A 16 -0.54 -20.16 -20.62
C GLU A 16 -0.41 -21.30 -19.60
N ARG A 17 0.45 -21.14 -18.58
CA ARG A 17 0.59 -22.07 -17.45
C ARG A 17 -0.46 -21.88 -16.35
N GLY A 18 -1.40 -20.94 -16.50
CA GLY A 18 -2.42 -20.64 -15.51
C GLY A 18 -1.88 -20.08 -14.19
N LEU A 19 -0.67 -19.52 -14.18
CA LEU A 19 -0.07 -18.94 -12.98
C LEU A 19 -0.77 -17.64 -12.58
N GLN A 20 -1.31 -16.91 -13.55
CA GLN A 20 -2.07 -15.67 -13.39
C GLN A 20 -3.05 -15.47 -14.55
N ALA A 21 -4.20 -14.85 -14.29
CA ALA A 21 -5.19 -14.53 -15.33
C ALA A 21 -4.74 -13.36 -16.22
N GLY A 22 -3.97 -12.44 -15.66
CA GLY A 22 -3.36 -11.33 -16.35
C GLY A 22 -2.31 -10.63 -15.50
N SER A 23 -1.50 -9.79 -16.13
CA SER A 23 -0.44 -9.03 -15.47
C SER A 23 -0.19 -7.71 -16.19
N GLN A 24 0.23 -6.70 -15.43
CA GLN A 24 0.79 -5.46 -15.94
C GLN A 24 2.28 -5.38 -15.57
N LEU A 25 3.10 -4.79 -16.43
CA LEU A 25 4.50 -4.49 -16.19
C LEU A 25 4.82 -3.07 -16.63
N TYR A 26 5.44 -2.30 -15.75
CA TYR A 26 5.94 -0.97 -16.03
C TYR A 26 7.41 -0.87 -15.59
N VAL A 27 8.27 -0.35 -16.46
CA VAL A 27 9.69 -0.12 -16.19
C VAL A 27 10.09 1.21 -16.80
N SER A 28 10.77 2.05 -16.04
CA SER A 28 11.36 3.30 -16.51
C SER A 28 12.78 3.47 -16.00
N VAL A 29 13.57 4.29 -16.70
CA VAL A 29 14.94 4.65 -16.31
C VAL A 29 15.09 6.15 -16.50
N GLY A 30 15.50 6.87 -15.44
CA GLY A 30 15.64 8.33 -15.50
C GLY A 30 14.34 9.08 -15.81
N GLY A 31 13.19 8.49 -15.47
CA GLY A 31 11.86 9.04 -15.80
C GLY A 31 11.34 8.70 -17.20
N GLU A 32 12.15 8.03 -18.04
CA GLU A 32 11.74 7.60 -19.37
C GLU A 32 11.14 6.18 -19.33
N PRO A 33 9.86 5.99 -19.72
CA PRO A 33 9.23 4.67 -19.76
C PRO A 33 9.87 3.79 -20.84
N LEU A 34 10.45 2.66 -20.43
CA LEU A 34 11.02 1.65 -21.33
C LEU A 34 10.04 0.50 -21.61
N VAL A 35 9.21 0.17 -20.61
CA VAL A 35 8.19 -0.87 -20.69
C VAL A 35 6.91 -0.37 -20.07
N ASP A 36 5.81 -0.57 -20.78
CA ASP A 36 4.46 -0.34 -20.29
C ASP A 36 3.53 -1.30 -21.02
N MET A 37 3.26 -2.44 -20.40
CA MET A 37 2.55 -3.53 -21.06
C MET A 37 1.61 -4.25 -20.11
N ALA A 38 0.58 -4.85 -20.70
CA ALA A 38 -0.34 -5.75 -20.04
C ALA A 38 -0.50 -7.01 -20.89
N ASP A 39 -0.73 -8.14 -20.23
CA ASP A 39 -1.03 -9.43 -20.86
C ASP A 39 -2.12 -10.15 -20.07
N GLY A 40 -2.97 -10.89 -20.78
CA GLY A 40 -4.07 -11.66 -20.19
C GLY A 40 -5.37 -10.87 -20.09
N TYR A 41 -6.19 -11.17 -19.09
CA TYR A 41 -7.59 -10.78 -19.06
C TYR A 41 -7.95 -10.02 -17.79
N LEU A 42 -8.82 -9.03 -17.93
CA LEU A 42 -9.46 -8.33 -16.81
C LEU A 42 -10.59 -9.19 -16.22
N ILE A 43 -11.53 -9.63 -17.06
CA ILE A 43 -12.67 -10.49 -16.70
C ILE A 43 -13.00 -11.36 -17.90
N GLN A 44 -13.05 -12.69 -17.74
CA GLN A 44 -13.35 -13.63 -18.82
C GLN A 44 -12.48 -13.35 -20.07
N ASP A 45 -13.10 -13.04 -21.21
CA ASP A 45 -12.40 -12.75 -22.47
C ASP A 45 -12.07 -11.26 -22.67
N HIS A 46 -12.35 -10.39 -21.69
CA HIS A 46 -12.02 -8.97 -21.78
C HIS A 46 -10.52 -8.76 -21.52
N PRO A 47 -9.72 -8.25 -22.49
CA PRO A 47 -8.28 -8.11 -22.31
C PRO A 47 -7.91 -7.13 -21.19
N LEU A 48 -6.80 -7.41 -20.50
CA LEU A 48 -6.22 -6.50 -19.52
C LEU A 48 -5.45 -5.38 -20.24
N GLY A 49 -5.82 -4.12 -19.98
CA GLY A 49 -5.09 -2.93 -20.42
C GLY A 49 -4.13 -2.41 -19.35
N THR A 50 -3.17 -1.58 -19.76
CA THR A 50 -2.17 -0.93 -18.87
C THR A 50 -2.76 0.14 -17.96
N ASP A 51 -3.96 0.65 -18.26
CA ASP A 51 -4.69 1.66 -17.49
C ASP A 51 -5.77 1.06 -16.60
N HIS A 52 -5.96 -0.27 -16.63
CA HIS A 52 -6.85 -0.96 -15.70
C HIS A 52 -6.31 -0.88 -14.27
N VAL A 53 -7.23 -0.84 -13.31
CA VAL A 53 -6.97 -0.58 -11.89
C VAL A 53 -6.97 -1.90 -11.13
N LEU A 54 -5.84 -2.21 -10.49
CA LEU A 54 -5.66 -3.43 -9.70
C LEU A 54 -5.65 -3.09 -8.23
N ARG A 55 -6.03 -4.06 -7.39
CA ARG A 55 -5.74 -4.02 -5.96
C ARG A 55 -4.23 -4.21 -5.79
N LEU A 56 -3.56 -3.24 -5.18
CA LEU A 56 -2.11 -3.25 -5.00
C LEU A 56 -1.68 -3.86 -3.65
N TYR A 57 -2.63 -4.07 -2.73
CA TYR A 57 -2.35 -4.58 -1.38
C TYR A 57 -1.16 -3.84 -0.73
N GLU A 58 -0.18 -4.57 -0.20
CA GLU A 58 1.00 -4.00 0.48
C GLU A 58 1.95 -3.26 -0.47
N ALA A 59 1.87 -3.46 -1.79
CA ALA A 59 2.61 -2.63 -2.74
C ALA A 59 2.15 -1.15 -2.70
N GLY A 60 1.03 -0.86 -2.02
CA GLY A 60 0.53 0.47 -1.72
C GLY A 60 1.16 1.17 -0.52
N MET A 61 1.85 0.45 0.36
CA MET A 61 2.47 1.01 1.57
C MET A 61 3.32 2.27 1.33
N PRO A 62 4.09 2.39 0.22
CA PRO A 62 4.86 3.59 -0.08
C PRO A 62 4.03 4.88 -0.10
N LEU A 63 2.73 4.83 -0.41
CA LEU A 63 1.84 6.01 -0.36
C LEU A 63 1.82 6.62 1.04
N THR A 64 1.72 5.78 2.07
CA THR A 64 1.70 6.18 3.48
C THR A 64 3.11 6.46 3.99
N THR A 65 4.10 5.65 3.60
CA THR A 65 5.50 5.85 3.99
C THR A 65 6.02 7.21 3.54
N VAL A 66 5.67 7.66 2.32
CA VAL A 66 6.02 9.00 1.83
C VAL A 66 5.39 10.09 2.70
N LEU A 67 4.15 9.93 3.18
CA LEU A 67 3.54 10.90 4.09
C LEU A 67 4.27 10.97 5.44
N VAL A 68 4.69 9.82 5.96
CA VAL A 68 5.53 9.75 7.17
C VAL A 68 6.86 10.45 6.94
N ALA A 69 7.54 10.16 5.83
CA ALA A 69 8.80 10.81 5.45
C ALA A 69 8.66 12.33 5.34
N GLN A 70 7.62 12.81 4.67
CA GLN A 70 7.29 14.22 4.57
C GLN A 70 7.00 14.88 5.93
N ALA A 71 6.35 14.17 6.85
CA ALA A 71 6.09 14.68 8.19
C ALA A 71 7.39 14.75 9.01
N VAL A 72 8.29 13.77 8.86
CA VAL A 72 9.64 13.78 9.43
C VAL A 72 10.48 14.95 8.89
N GLU A 73 10.49 15.14 7.57
CA GLU A 73 11.21 16.24 6.92
C GLU A 73 10.78 17.62 7.44
N ARG A 74 9.48 17.78 7.74
CA ARG A 74 8.92 19.03 8.31
C ARG A 74 9.03 19.14 9.83
N GLY A 75 9.65 18.17 10.51
CA GLY A 75 9.74 18.12 11.96
C GLY A 75 8.38 18.02 12.67
N LYS A 76 7.36 17.46 12.00
CA LYS A 76 6.02 17.24 12.59
C LYS A 76 5.95 15.97 13.43
N ILE A 77 6.76 14.98 13.08
CA ILE A 77 7.00 13.75 13.83
C ILE A 77 8.48 13.39 13.70
N GLY A 78 9.03 12.69 14.69
CA GLY A 78 10.33 12.05 14.64
C GLY A 78 10.21 10.54 14.40
N LEU A 79 11.24 9.92 13.82
CA LEU A 79 11.29 8.46 13.70
C LEU A 79 11.35 7.78 15.08
N ASP A 80 11.97 8.43 16.07
CA ASP A 80 12.08 7.90 17.43
C ASP A 80 10.99 8.43 18.38
N ASP A 81 10.00 9.15 17.85
CA ASP A 81 8.84 9.56 18.63
C ASP A 81 8.07 8.30 19.05
N LEU A 82 7.72 8.26 20.34
CA LEU A 82 6.88 7.19 20.87
C LEU A 82 5.49 7.31 20.27
N ILE A 83 4.89 6.20 19.86
CA ILE A 83 3.51 6.17 19.37
C ILE A 83 2.55 6.77 20.41
N ALA A 84 2.83 6.56 21.70
CA ALA A 84 2.06 7.10 22.82
C ALA A 84 2.02 8.65 22.88
N GLN A 85 2.98 9.35 22.28
CA GLN A 85 2.95 10.82 22.18
C GLN A 85 1.83 11.32 21.27
N HIS A 86 1.46 10.53 20.25
CA HIS A 86 0.42 10.87 19.29
C HIS A 86 -0.92 10.21 19.62
N LEU A 87 -0.89 9.06 20.31
CA LEU A 87 -2.03 8.23 20.66
C LEU A 87 -2.02 7.96 22.17
N PRO A 88 -2.64 8.80 23.01
CA PRO A 88 -2.62 8.64 24.46
C PRO A 88 -3.16 7.30 24.98
N GLN A 89 -4.02 6.64 24.21
CA GLN A 89 -4.55 5.30 24.50
C GLN A 89 -3.59 4.15 24.14
N TRP A 90 -2.40 4.44 23.60
CA TRP A 90 -1.41 3.44 23.24
C TRP A 90 -0.70 2.87 24.49
N GLY A 91 -0.45 1.55 24.48
CA GLY A 91 0.17 0.84 25.60
C GLY A 91 0.01 -0.67 25.48
N ASN A 92 -0.17 -1.35 26.62
CA ASN A 92 -0.28 -2.81 26.76
C ASN A 92 1.02 -3.55 26.46
N GLY A 93 2.14 -3.05 26.99
CA GLY A 93 3.49 -3.58 26.73
C GLY A 93 4.13 -3.03 25.46
N LYS A 94 3.47 -2.06 24.80
CA LYS A 94 3.91 -1.40 23.57
C LYS A 94 4.40 0.04 23.79
N GLU A 95 4.59 0.45 25.04
CA GLU A 95 4.84 1.85 25.43
C GLU A 95 6.12 2.42 24.81
N ALA A 96 7.14 1.58 24.60
CA ALA A 96 8.40 1.92 23.95
C ALA A 96 8.35 1.86 22.41
N CYS A 97 7.20 1.58 21.81
CA CYS A 97 7.06 1.51 20.36
C CYS A 97 7.23 2.92 19.76
N THR A 98 8.06 3.04 18.72
CA THR A 98 8.35 4.29 18.01
C THR A 98 7.78 4.25 16.61
N VAL A 99 7.71 5.40 15.93
CA VAL A 99 7.38 5.47 14.49
C VAL A 99 8.30 4.57 13.67
N ARG A 100 9.61 4.54 13.98
CA ARG A 100 10.62 3.67 13.36
C ARG A 100 10.28 2.20 13.56
N HIS A 101 9.95 1.78 14.78
CA HIS A 101 9.55 0.40 15.05
C HIS A 101 8.34 -0.03 14.21
N VAL A 102 7.36 0.86 14.00
CA VAL A 102 6.21 0.53 13.16
C VAL A 102 6.60 0.42 11.68
N LEU A 103 7.40 1.35 11.16
CA LEU A 103 7.89 1.32 9.77
C LEU A 103 8.72 0.08 9.45
N THR A 104 9.48 -0.43 10.43
CA THR A 104 10.36 -1.60 10.26
C THR A 104 9.72 -2.92 10.68
N HIS A 105 8.42 -2.92 10.97
CA HIS A 105 7.70 -4.09 11.49
C HIS A 105 8.19 -4.62 12.84
N MET A 106 8.85 -3.79 13.65
CA MET A 106 9.40 -4.14 14.96
C MET A 106 8.51 -3.68 16.12
N GLY A 107 7.23 -3.45 15.86
CA GLY A 107 6.30 -2.92 16.85
C GLY A 107 5.89 -3.90 17.96
N GLY A 108 5.99 -5.21 17.72
CA GLY A 108 5.60 -6.24 18.70
C GLY A 108 4.10 -6.50 18.82
N PHE A 109 3.32 -6.18 17.78
CA PHE A 109 1.86 -6.33 17.75
C PHE A 109 1.36 -6.89 16.42
N ALA A 110 2.11 -7.78 15.78
CA ALA A 110 1.75 -8.28 14.46
C ALA A 110 0.47 -9.10 14.47
N GLY A 111 0.15 -9.75 15.58
CA GLY A 111 -1.11 -10.45 15.81
C GLY A 111 -2.33 -9.55 16.02
N ALA A 112 -2.18 -8.21 16.02
CA ALA A 112 -3.30 -7.26 16.06
C ALA A 112 -4.05 -7.16 14.72
N GLU A 113 -3.93 -8.17 13.85
CA GLU A 113 -4.54 -8.20 12.53
C GLU A 113 -6.06 -8.06 12.62
N LEU A 114 -6.59 -7.21 11.75
CA LEU A 114 -8.02 -6.93 11.71
C LEU A 114 -8.77 -7.89 10.79
N GLY A 115 -8.04 -8.51 9.85
CA GLY A 115 -8.62 -9.31 8.77
C GLY A 115 -9.62 -8.53 7.92
N ASP A 116 -10.47 -9.28 7.22
CA ASP A 116 -11.47 -8.72 6.29
C ASP A 116 -12.73 -8.21 7.00
N ARG A 117 -12.60 -7.73 8.24
CA ARG A 117 -13.73 -7.17 9.01
C ARG A 117 -14.06 -5.75 8.53
N ASP A 118 -15.36 -5.46 8.47
CA ASP A 118 -15.89 -4.12 8.23
C ASP A 118 -15.91 -3.33 9.55
N LEU A 119 -14.72 -2.87 9.94
CA LEU A 119 -14.51 -2.02 11.12
C LEU A 119 -14.31 -0.58 10.66
N ASP A 120 -14.93 0.35 11.37
CA ASP A 120 -14.60 1.76 11.20
C ASP A 120 -13.17 2.07 11.71
N GLY A 121 -12.65 3.24 11.36
CA GLY A 121 -11.30 3.64 11.72
C GLY A 121 -11.04 3.66 13.25
N PRO A 122 -11.90 4.34 14.04
CA PRO A 122 -11.78 4.37 15.50
C PRO A 122 -11.85 2.99 16.17
N GLU A 123 -12.76 2.12 15.75
CA GLU A 123 -12.92 0.77 16.29
C GLU A 123 -11.69 -0.09 15.99
N ALA A 124 -11.23 -0.06 14.74
CA ALA A 124 -10.01 -0.72 14.31
C ALA A 124 -8.80 -0.29 15.17
N LEU A 125 -8.62 1.03 15.36
CA LEU A 125 -7.53 1.56 16.17
C LEU A 125 -7.65 1.17 17.65
N ALA A 126 -8.86 1.19 18.21
CA ALA A 126 -9.10 0.79 19.59
C ALA A 126 -8.72 -0.69 19.82
N GLN A 127 -9.05 -1.58 18.90
CA GLN A 127 -8.65 -2.99 18.97
C GLN A 127 -7.12 -3.16 18.93
N ILE A 128 -6.42 -2.42 18.05
CA ILE A 128 -4.95 -2.44 17.98
C ILE A 128 -4.33 -1.93 19.29
N CYS A 129 -4.88 -0.87 19.87
CA CYS A 129 -4.40 -0.33 21.15
C CYS A 129 -4.60 -1.34 22.30
N GLN A 130 -5.72 -2.05 22.33
CA GLN A 130 -6.03 -3.08 23.34
C GLN A 130 -5.19 -4.37 23.19
N HIS A 131 -4.68 -4.65 21.99
CA HIS A 131 -3.84 -5.83 21.77
C HIS A 131 -2.58 -5.80 22.63
N ARG A 132 -2.28 -6.89 23.33
CA ARG A 132 -1.07 -6.99 24.15
C ARG A 132 0.16 -7.24 23.27
N ALA A 133 1.28 -6.63 23.61
CA ALA A 133 2.54 -6.92 22.94
C ALA A 133 2.87 -8.43 22.96
N GLU A 134 3.18 -9.00 21.78
CA GLU A 134 3.70 -10.37 21.64
C GLU A 134 5.15 -10.46 22.11
N HIS A 135 5.91 -9.40 21.87
CA HIS A 135 7.28 -9.20 22.31
C HIS A 135 7.54 -7.69 22.47
N PRO A 136 8.57 -7.28 23.21
CA PRO A 136 8.87 -5.86 23.35
C PRO A 136 9.15 -5.20 21.98
N PRO A 137 8.73 -3.93 21.78
CA PRO A 137 9.11 -3.17 20.59
C PRO A 137 10.63 -3.12 20.41
N GLY A 138 11.10 -3.19 19.16
CA GLY A 138 12.52 -3.15 18.82
C GLY A 138 13.28 -4.48 18.99
N VAL A 139 12.65 -5.54 19.49
CA VAL A 139 13.33 -6.83 19.72
C VAL A 139 13.32 -7.75 18.50
N ALA A 140 12.20 -7.82 17.79
CA ALA A 140 12.02 -8.68 16.63
C ALA A 140 11.12 -8.02 15.59
N ALA A 141 11.38 -8.31 14.31
CA ALA A 141 10.51 -7.89 13.23
C ALA A 141 9.43 -8.97 12.99
N ALA A 142 8.16 -8.56 12.98
CA ALA A 142 7.02 -9.38 12.62
C ALA A 142 6.09 -8.55 11.74
N PHE A 143 5.89 -9.00 10.50
CA PHE A 143 5.15 -8.25 9.48
C PHE A 143 3.71 -7.96 9.93
N HIS A 144 3.29 -6.70 9.81
CA HIS A 144 2.04 -6.19 10.38
C HIS A 144 1.44 -5.09 9.50
N SER A 145 0.91 -5.47 8.34
CA SER A 145 0.56 -4.53 7.28
C SER A 145 -0.58 -3.61 7.68
N SER A 146 -1.77 -4.14 7.94
CA SER A 146 -2.95 -3.37 8.35
C SER A 146 -2.78 -2.67 9.70
N PRO A 147 -2.44 -3.37 10.81
CA PRO A 147 -2.37 -2.72 12.12
C PRO A 147 -1.25 -1.69 12.21
N GLY A 148 -0.07 -1.96 11.63
CA GLY A 148 1.04 -1.02 11.62
C GLY A 148 0.71 0.25 10.85
N TRP A 149 0.17 0.12 9.63
CA TRP A 149 -0.13 1.29 8.81
C TRP A 149 -1.33 2.09 9.33
N LYS A 150 -2.28 1.46 10.04
CA LYS A 150 -3.33 2.19 10.78
C LYS A 150 -2.77 3.01 11.93
N VAL A 151 -1.76 2.51 12.64
CA VAL A 151 -1.04 3.29 13.66
C VAL A 151 -0.31 4.47 13.01
N LEU A 152 0.38 4.26 11.88
CA LEU A 152 1.03 5.36 11.14
C LEU A 152 0.02 6.40 10.63
N GLN A 153 -1.14 5.97 10.14
CA GLN A 153 -2.25 6.87 9.80
C GLN A 153 -2.64 7.71 11.01
N ALA A 154 -2.90 7.08 12.16
CA ALA A 154 -3.36 7.80 13.34
C ALA A 154 -2.30 8.80 13.87
N VAL A 155 -1.00 8.44 13.79
CA VAL A 155 0.12 9.36 14.07
C VAL A 155 0.10 10.56 13.11
N LEU A 156 -0.01 10.32 11.80
CA LEU A 156 -0.08 11.38 10.79
C LEU A 156 -1.27 12.31 11.00
N GLU A 157 -2.46 11.76 11.22
CA GLU A 157 -3.68 12.55 11.41
C GLU A 157 -3.65 13.35 12.72
N SER A 158 -3.02 12.82 13.76
CA SER A 158 -2.77 13.52 15.03
C SER A 158 -1.84 14.73 14.81
N ALA A 159 -0.70 14.52 14.13
CA ALA A 159 0.31 15.55 13.90
C ALA A 159 -0.09 16.62 12.87
N GLU A 160 -0.79 16.23 11.80
CA GLU A 160 -1.16 17.10 10.68
C GLU A 160 -2.59 17.67 10.79
N ARG A 161 -3.41 17.13 11.72
CA ARG A 161 -4.82 17.53 11.94
C ARG A 161 -5.68 17.43 10.69
N LYS A 162 -5.39 16.47 9.82
CA LYS A 162 -6.10 16.21 8.56
C LYS A 162 -6.15 14.71 8.30
N PRO A 163 -7.25 14.21 7.70
CA PRO A 163 -7.37 12.80 7.35
C PRO A 163 -6.35 12.41 6.27
N ILE A 164 -5.87 11.17 6.31
CA ILE A 164 -4.77 10.69 5.48
C ILE A 164 -5.02 10.86 3.99
N GLU A 165 -6.26 10.72 3.51
CA GLU A 165 -6.64 10.86 2.11
C GLU A 165 -6.42 12.29 1.61
N LYS A 166 -6.65 13.29 2.48
CA LYS A 166 -6.39 14.69 2.15
C LYS A 166 -4.89 14.99 2.14
N LEU A 167 -4.14 14.38 3.04
CA LEU A 167 -2.67 14.47 3.05
C LEU A 167 -2.09 13.84 1.77
N LEU A 168 -2.52 12.62 1.45
CA LEU A 168 -2.11 11.88 0.26
C LEU A 168 -2.40 12.66 -1.02
N HIS A 169 -3.64 13.12 -1.17
CA HIS A 169 -4.04 13.90 -2.33
C HIS A 169 -3.21 15.17 -2.51
N ARG A 170 -3.08 15.97 -1.43
CA ARG A 170 -2.40 17.28 -1.48
C ARG A 170 -0.89 17.15 -1.64
N ASN A 171 -0.26 16.25 -0.89
CA ASN A 171 1.18 16.24 -0.73
C ASN A 171 1.89 15.23 -1.65
N VAL A 172 1.20 14.19 -2.12
CA VAL A 172 1.81 13.11 -2.91
C VAL A 172 1.22 13.06 -4.30
N LEU A 173 -0.09 12.84 -4.41
CA LEU A 173 -0.72 12.60 -5.70
C LEU A 173 -0.72 13.82 -6.61
N LYS A 174 -1.02 15.01 -6.06
CA LYS A 174 -1.02 16.25 -6.85
C LYS A 174 0.40 16.63 -7.34
N PRO A 175 1.45 16.67 -6.50
CA PRO A 175 2.81 16.96 -6.97
C PRO A 175 3.39 15.88 -7.89
N ALA A 176 3.04 14.61 -7.67
CA ALA A 176 3.47 13.51 -8.54
C ALA A 176 2.71 13.46 -9.89
N GLY A 177 1.56 14.13 -10.01
CA GLY A 177 0.70 14.06 -11.19
C GLY A 177 -0.09 12.75 -11.30
N LEU A 178 -0.48 12.17 -10.15
CA LEU A 178 -1.11 10.85 -10.00
C LEU A 178 -2.56 10.91 -9.52
N VAL A 179 -3.16 12.10 -9.43
CA VAL A 179 -4.57 12.26 -9.04
C VAL A 179 -5.47 11.43 -9.96
N GLY A 180 -6.27 10.55 -9.35
CA GLY A 180 -7.21 9.67 -10.06
C GLY A 180 -6.60 8.43 -10.72
N GLN A 181 -5.28 8.24 -10.62
CA GLN A 181 -4.54 7.07 -11.16
C GLN A 181 -4.18 6.04 -10.07
N ILE A 182 -3.97 6.49 -8.84
CA ILE A 182 -3.74 5.65 -7.67
C ILE A 182 -4.42 6.27 -6.45
N ALA A 183 -4.98 5.45 -5.56
CA ALA A 183 -5.70 5.89 -4.37
C ALA A 183 -5.61 4.87 -3.23
N LEU A 184 -5.85 5.32 -1.99
CA LEU A 184 -6.20 4.46 -0.86
C LEU A 184 -7.71 4.35 -0.79
N GLY A 185 -8.24 3.15 -1.03
CA GLY A 185 -9.67 2.92 -1.22
C GLY A 185 -10.23 3.52 -2.53
N LEU A 186 -11.32 2.96 -3.02
CA LEU A 186 -12.12 3.47 -4.13
C LEU A 186 -13.53 3.77 -3.61
N GLY A 187 -13.82 5.05 -3.37
CA GLY A 187 -15.15 5.45 -2.94
C GLY A 187 -16.21 5.22 -4.04
N PRO A 188 -17.51 5.33 -3.73
CA PRO A 188 -18.59 5.06 -4.69
C PRO A 188 -18.44 5.81 -6.03
N ARG A 189 -18.01 7.07 -5.99
CA ARG A 189 -17.77 7.88 -7.21
C ARG A 189 -16.59 7.37 -8.04
N ASP A 190 -15.55 6.86 -7.40
CA ASP A 190 -14.41 6.28 -8.11
C ASP A 190 -14.80 4.93 -8.73
N ILE A 191 -15.57 4.12 -8.00
CA ILE A 191 -16.10 2.85 -8.51
C ILE A 191 -16.96 3.09 -9.76
N GLU A 192 -17.85 4.08 -9.72
CA GLU A 192 -18.68 4.47 -10.88
C GLU A 192 -17.81 4.95 -12.05
N ARG A 193 -16.88 5.88 -11.80
CA ARG A 193 -15.98 6.43 -12.81
C ARG A 193 -15.07 5.39 -13.46
N LEU A 194 -14.65 4.39 -12.70
CA LEU A 194 -13.76 3.31 -13.12
C LEU A 194 -14.51 2.03 -13.52
N SER A 195 -15.83 2.11 -13.68
CA SER A 195 -16.65 0.97 -14.09
C SER A 195 -16.09 0.33 -15.37
N GLY A 196 -15.93 -0.99 -15.36
CA GLY A 196 -15.31 -1.75 -16.44
C GLY A 196 -13.78 -1.68 -16.52
N LYS A 197 -13.11 -0.90 -15.67
CA LYS A 197 -11.63 -0.80 -15.60
C LYS A 197 -11.03 -1.43 -14.35
N ILE A 198 -11.83 -1.76 -13.35
CA ILE A 198 -11.36 -2.35 -12.10
C ILE A 198 -11.20 -3.86 -12.28
N SER A 199 -10.00 -4.35 -12.03
CA SER A 199 -9.71 -5.78 -12.02
C SER A 199 -10.35 -6.43 -10.80
N PRO A 200 -11.17 -7.48 -10.96
CA PRO A 200 -11.67 -8.23 -9.84
C PRO A 200 -10.53 -8.94 -9.13
N VAL A 201 -10.65 -9.04 -7.81
CA VAL A 201 -9.73 -9.82 -6.97
C VAL A 201 -10.15 -11.30 -7.05
N HIS A 202 -9.18 -12.17 -7.30
CA HIS A 202 -9.37 -13.62 -7.27
C HIS A 202 -8.57 -14.21 -6.13
N TRP A 203 -9.19 -15.14 -5.42
CA TRP A 203 -8.51 -15.97 -4.44
C TRP A 203 -7.94 -17.21 -5.15
N ARG A 204 -6.68 -17.50 -4.86
CA ARG A 204 -6.01 -18.74 -5.25
C ARG A 204 -5.46 -19.40 -4.00
N GLY A 205 -5.76 -20.67 -3.79
CA GLY A 205 -5.21 -21.40 -2.66
C GLY A 205 -5.23 -22.90 -2.85
N TYR A 206 -4.45 -23.56 -2.00
CA TYR A 206 -4.40 -25.02 -1.94
C TYR A 206 -5.52 -25.51 -1.03
N THR A 207 -6.42 -26.29 -1.60
CA THR A 207 -7.47 -27.01 -0.90
C THR A 207 -7.15 -28.50 -0.87
N ALA A 208 -7.91 -29.29 -0.10
CA ALA A 208 -7.82 -30.74 -0.14
C ALA A 208 -8.03 -31.32 -1.56
N GLY A 209 -8.72 -30.59 -2.45
CA GLY A 209 -8.96 -30.95 -3.85
C GLY A 209 -7.93 -30.40 -4.84
N GLY A 210 -6.83 -29.80 -4.38
CA GLY A 210 -5.82 -29.15 -5.21
C GLY A 210 -5.94 -27.62 -5.24
N VAL A 211 -5.41 -27.00 -6.29
CA VAL A 211 -5.43 -25.54 -6.42
C VAL A 211 -6.81 -25.08 -6.89
N GLU A 212 -7.48 -24.27 -6.07
CA GLU A 212 -8.75 -23.65 -6.43
C GLU A 212 -8.53 -22.18 -6.80
N HIS A 213 -9.24 -21.72 -7.83
CA HIS A 213 -9.29 -20.34 -8.27
C HIS A 213 -10.74 -19.89 -8.24
N ARG A 214 -11.06 -18.88 -7.42
CA ARG A 214 -12.41 -18.30 -7.37
C ARG A 214 -12.35 -16.79 -7.25
N ARG A 215 -13.43 -16.12 -7.64
CA ARG A 215 -13.58 -14.69 -7.36
C ARG A 215 -13.71 -14.50 -5.85
N ASP A 216 -12.94 -13.57 -5.30
CA ASP A 216 -12.99 -13.29 -3.87
C ASP A 216 -14.32 -12.61 -3.50
N SER A 217 -15.02 -13.13 -2.50
CA SER A 217 -16.36 -12.64 -2.14
C SER A 217 -16.34 -11.35 -1.33
N ILE A 218 -15.21 -10.98 -0.72
CA ILE A 218 -15.10 -9.83 0.18
C ILE A 218 -14.41 -8.66 -0.52
N HIS A 219 -13.25 -8.89 -1.13
CA HIS A 219 -12.41 -7.87 -1.75
C HIS A 219 -13.04 -7.21 -2.99
N ASN A 220 -14.07 -7.83 -3.56
CA ASN A 220 -14.85 -7.30 -4.69
C ASN A 220 -16.12 -6.54 -4.24
N THR A 221 -16.41 -6.44 -2.94
CA THR A 221 -17.55 -5.69 -2.44
C THR A 221 -17.27 -4.19 -2.43
N THR A 222 -18.30 -3.37 -2.64
CA THR A 222 -18.16 -1.91 -2.69
C THR A 222 -17.63 -1.32 -1.39
N TRP A 223 -18.04 -1.86 -0.24
CA TRP A 223 -17.54 -1.41 1.07
C TRP A 223 -16.05 -1.71 1.24
N HIS A 224 -15.59 -2.92 0.87
CA HIS A 224 -14.18 -3.30 1.03
C HIS A 224 -13.27 -2.59 0.02
N MET A 225 -13.79 -2.32 -1.18
CA MET A 225 -13.12 -1.46 -2.15
C MET A 225 -12.96 -0.04 -1.63
N ALA A 226 -13.98 0.51 -0.98
CA ALA A 226 -13.99 1.87 -0.42
C ALA A 226 -13.20 2.02 0.88
N LYS A 227 -12.99 0.94 1.64
CA LYS A 227 -12.25 0.95 2.91
C LYS A 227 -10.87 1.57 2.74
N VAL A 228 -10.55 2.54 3.61
CA VAL A 228 -9.21 3.11 3.73
C VAL A 228 -8.44 2.33 4.78
N ASP A 229 -7.51 1.53 4.28
CA ASP A 229 -6.48 0.85 5.03
C ASP A 229 -5.14 1.17 4.37
N PRO A 230 -4.34 2.07 4.98
CA PRO A 230 -3.14 2.58 4.35
C PRO A 230 -2.06 1.51 4.09
N GLY A 231 -2.19 0.32 4.69
CA GLY A 231 -1.28 -0.80 4.51
C GLY A 231 -1.67 -1.72 3.36
N ILE A 232 -2.97 -1.84 3.04
CA ILE A 232 -3.46 -2.89 2.11
C ILE A 232 -4.54 -2.44 1.12
N SER A 233 -5.05 -1.20 1.19
CA SER A 233 -6.18 -0.75 0.37
C SER A 233 -5.84 0.13 -0.82
N ALA A 234 -4.58 0.14 -1.26
CA ALA A 234 -4.21 0.85 -2.46
C ALA A 234 -4.80 0.20 -3.73
N TRP A 235 -5.26 1.06 -4.64
CA TRP A 235 -5.73 0.68 -5.97
C TRP A 235 -5.05 1.54 -7.03
N GLY A 236 -4.57 0.92 -8.10
CA GLY A 236 -3.93 1.62 -9.22
C GLY A 236 -3.39 0.63 -10.26
N SER A 237 -2.80 1.15 -11.33
CA SER A 237 -2.08 0.33 -12.31
C SER A 237 -0.59 0.19 -11.96
N ALA A 238 0.09 -0.77 -12.56
CA ALA A 238 1.55 -0.89 -12.46
C ALA A 238 2.25 0.40 -12.92
N ARG A 239 1.73 1.06 -13.96
CA ARG A 239 2.19 2.38 -14.42
C ARG A 239 2.06 3.42 -13.31
N ALA A 240 0.90 3.52 -12.65
CA ALA A 240 0.69 4.52 -11.61
C ALA A 240 1.64 4.31 -10.42
N LEU A 241 1.88 3.05 -10.04
CA LEU A 241 2.85 2.71 -8.99
C LEU A 241 4.29 3.02 -9.43
N GLY A 242 4.69 2.68 -10.65
CA GLY A 242 6.02 3.02 -11.17
C GLY A 242 6.28 4.53 -11.19
N ARG A 243 5.29 5.32 -11.62
CA ARG A 243 5.36 6.79 -11.61
C ARG A 243 5.40 7.39 -10.21
N LEU A 244 4.90 6.70 -9.17
CA LEU A 244 5.11 7.10 -7.78
C LEU A 244 6.59 6.98 -7.40
N TYR A 245 7.24 5.88 -7.78
CA TYR A 245 8.68 5.70 -7.55
C TYR A 245 9.54 6.69 -8.35
N GLU A 246 9.14 7.04 -9.57
CA GLU A 246 9.79 8.11 -10.33
C GLU A 246 9.67 9.47 -9.63
N ALA A 247 8.53 9.77 -9.02
CA ALA A 247 8.38 11.00 -8.25
C ALA A 247 9.26 11.02 -6.97
N LEU A 248 9.52 9.85 -6.40
CA LEU A 248 10.36 9.68 -5.21
C LEU A 248 11.87 9.73 -5.50
N THR A 249 12.30 9.08 -6.59
CA THR A 249 13.71 8.80 -6.91
C THR A 249 14.22 9.53 -8.15
N GLY A 250 13.34 10.22 -8.87
CA GLY A 250 13.72 11.03 -10.02
C GLY A 250 14.53 12.26 -9.61
N PRO A 251 15.23 12.90 -10.56
CA PRO A 251 16.19 13.97 -10.29
C PRO A 251 15.59 15.18 -9.55
N ASP A 252 14.28 15.41 -9.71
CA ASP A 252 13.59 16.54 -9.09
C ASP A 252 13.02 16.24 -7.70
N HIS A 253 13.10 14.99 -7.21
CA HIS A 253 12.67 14.61 -5.85
C HIS A 253 11.30 15.21 -5.44
N ARG A 254 10.31 15.10 -6.34
CA ARG A 254 9.08 15.95 -6.34
C ARG A 254 8.20 15.82 -5.09
N ILE A 255 8.37 14.74 -4.31
CA ILE A 255 7.53 14.44 -3.15
C ILE A 255 8.30 14.33 -1.83
N VAL A 256 9.61 14.07 -1.84
CA VAL A 256 10.45 13.95 -0.64
C VAL A 256 11.85 14.38 -1.02
N SER A 257 12.53 15.16 -0.18
CA SER A 257 13.93 15.56 -0.42
C SER A 257 14.88 14.37 -0.55
N GLU A 258 16.01 14.54 -1.24
CA GLU A 258 17.04 13.51 -1.37
C GLU A 258 17.54 13.01 0.00
N THR A 259 17.87 13.92 0.92
CA THR A 259 18.30 13.57 2.28
C THR A 259 17.25 12.73 3.03
N THR A 260 15.97 13.08 2.92
CA THR A 260 14.92 12.29 3.57
C THR A 260 14.70 10.95 2.88
N ALA A 261 14.83 10.87 1.55
CA ALA A 261 14.78 9.60 0.82
C ALA A 261 15.93 8.68 1.26
N GLU A 262 17.17 9.18 1.37
CA GLU A 262 18.31 8.43 1.91
C GLU A 262 18.06 7.92 3.33
N LEU A 263 17.52 8.77 4.21
CA LEU A 263 17.15 8.38 5.58
C LEU A 263 16.15 7.22 5.57
N PHE A 264 15.15 7.23 4.70
CA PHE A 264 14.13 6.17 4.64
C PHE A 264 14.59 4.91 3.90
N HIS A 265 15.64 4.99 3.09
CA HIS A 265 16.29 3.83 2.47
C HIS A 265 17.41 3.20 3.32
N ALA A 266 17.88 3.89 4.36
CA ALA A 266 18.89 3.38 5.26
C ALA A 266 18.44 2.11 5.99
N VAL A 267 19.39 1.30 6.44
CA VAL A 267 19.10 0.17 7.33
C VAL A 267 18.80 0.71 8.72
N HIS A 268 17.54 0.53 9.13
CA HIS A 268 17.06 0.85 10.47
C HIS A 268 17.15 -0.40 11.36
N ARG A 269 17.52 -0.20 12.63
CA ARG A 269 17.53 -1.24 13.67
C ARG A 269 16.70 -0.78 14.84
#